data_AF-A0AAD0PJX8-F1
#
_entry.id   AF-A0AAD0PJX8-F1
#
_cell.length_a   1.000
_cell.length_b   1.000
_cell.length_c   1.000
_cell.angle_alpha   90.00
_cell.angle_beta   90.00
_cell.angle_gamma   90.00
#
_symmetry.space_group_name_H-M   'P 1'
#
loop_
_entity.id
_entity.type
_entity.pdbx_description
1 polymer ?
#
loop_
_entity_poly.entity_id
_entity_poly.type
_entity_poly.pdbx_seq_one_letter_code
_entity_poly.pdbx_strand_id
1 'polypeptide(L)'
;MERKARTEIRLLHDFEWLDKSGNVEEMCYWINKELGYYFRKDEKDIEEFVTRMTAACNDEILPLVEFDWVKHDSRICLWLWHQIIRYSYRRGDAFPEHRGRFEALVEHFDSLNESGNQKRKLLNKFRGDWQRKGNTPDPFVSESTEVINYLWRYSIKLHANITRNFSPISDGDRKICLTGFYDCILDTPEKKELFLRKIKSALSSYKHRIKAGKGNINKKFLLSLKNNEKLDEMIMHAGIKRDDFINRLIAEEYERRKSTKGQY
;
A
#
# COMPACT_ATOMS: atom_id res chain seq x y z
N MET A 1 33.54 3.39 -42.58
CA MET A 1 34.19 3.85 -41.34
C MET A 1 33.50 5.12 -40.90
N GLU A 2 32.40 4.99 -40.15
CA GLU A 2 31.67 6.12 -39.58
C GLU A 2 32.41 6.66 -38.36
N ARG A 3 32.81 7.92 -38.40
CA ARG A 3 33.28 8.66 -37.23
C ARG A 3 32.06 9.05 -36.40
N LYS A 4 31.89 8.42 -35.23
CA LYS A 4 30.97 8.89 -34.20
C LYS A 4 31.28 10.35 -33.86
N ALA A 5 30.36 11.25 -34.20
CA ALA A 5 30.38 12.62 -33.73
C ALA A 5 30.26 12.59 -32.20
N ARG A 6 31.29 13.10 -31.50
CA ARG A 6 31.17 13.43 -30.08
C ARG A 6 30.22 14.61 -29.99
N THR A 7 29.07 14.40 -29.36
CA THR A 7 28.14 15.47 -29.01
C THR A 7 28.85 16.37 -28.01
N GLU A 8 29.40 17.49 -28.47
CA GLU A 8 29.92 18.54 -27.60
C GLU A 8 28.74 19.11 -26.81
N ILE A 9 28.72 18.82 -25.51
CA ILE A 9 27.81 19.44 -24.55
C ILE A 9 28.13 20.93 -24.55
N ARG A 10 27.21 21.77 -25.03
CA ARG A 10 27.29 23.22 -24.92
C ARG A 10 27.12 23.59 -23.46
N LEU A 11 28.23 23.88 -22.78
CA LEU A 11 28.23 24.40 -21.41
C LEU A 11 27.43 25.72 -21.38
N LEU A 12 26.29 25.71 -20.68
CA LEU A 12 25.53 26.92 -20.38
C LEU A 12 26.41 27.85 -19.53
N HIS A 13 26.37 29.15 -19.84
CA HIS A 13 27.17 30.16 -19.14
C HIS A 13 26.71 30.46 -17.72
N ASP A 14 25.49 30.02 -17.34
CA ASP A 14 24.91 30.12 -16.01
C ASP A 14 24.35 28.75 -15.60
N PHE A 15 24.70 28.27 -14.40
CA PHE A 15 24.17 27.03 -13.84
C PHE A 15 22.87 27.30 -13.09
N GLU A 16 21.75 26.79 -13.60
CA GLU A 16 20.47 26.86 -12.90
C GLU A 16 20.42 25.87 -11.73
N TRP A 17 20.85 26.32 -10.55
CA TRP A 17 20.84 25.52 -9.31
C TRP A 17 19.45 24.97 -8.93
N LEU A 18 18.37 25.55 -9.46
CA LEU A 18 16.98 25.20 -9.12
C LEU A 18 16.40 24.05 -9.96
N ASP A 19 16.90 23.81 -11.17
CA ASP A 19 16.28 22.88 -12.12
C ASP A 19 16.82 21.43 -12.03
N LYS A 20 17.86 21.18 -11.20
CA LYS A 20 18.52 19.86 -11.05
C LYS A 20 18.90 19.20 -12.39
N SER A 21 19.03 19.97 -13.47
CA SER A 21 19.10 19.47 -14.86
C SER A 21 20.51 19.35 -15.42
N GLY A 22 21.54 19.72 -14.65
CA GLY A 22 22.94 19.52 -15.06
C GLY A 22 23.32 18.05 -15.12
N ASN A 23 24.04 17.62 -16.17
CA ASN A 23 24.71 16.32 -16.12
C ASN A 23 25.87 16.36 -15.11
N VAL A 24 26.36 15.19 -14.67
CA VAL A 24 27.43 15.10 -13.64
C VAL A 24 28.68 15.90 -14.04
N GLU A 25 29.02 15.93 -15.33
CA GLU A 25 30.20 16.64 -15.84
C GLU A 25 30.05 18.17 -15.70
N GLU A 26 28.87 18.71 -15.99
CA GLU A 26 28.55 20.13 -15.77
C GLU A 26 28.59 20.51 -14.29
N MET A 27 28.01 19.68 -13.41
CA MET A 27 28.07 19.92 -11.97
C MET A 27 29.52 19.96 -11.48
N CYS A 28 30.34 18.99 -11.89
CA CYS A 28 31.75 18.96 -11.55
C CYS A 28 32.50 20.18 -12.07
N TYR A 29 32.24 20.62 -13.31
CA TYR A 29 32.85 21.82 -13.88
C TYR A 29 32.53 23.06 -13.05
N TRP A 30 31.26 23.26 -12.70
CA TRP A 30 30.82 24.43 -11.92
C TRP A 30 31.36 24.43 -10.50
N ILE A 31 31.32 23.30 -9.81
CA ILE A 31 31.91 23.15 -8.48
C ILE A 31 33.41 23.48 -8.52
N ASN A 32 34.15 22.91 -9.48
CA ASN A 32 35.59 23.17 -9.60
C ASN A 32 35.90 24.63 -9.95
N LYS A 33 35.07 25.28 -10.78
CA LYS A 33 35.20 26.69 -11.12
C LYS A 33 35.00 27.59 -9.90
N GLU A 34 33.96 27.33 -9.10
CA GLU A 34 33.68 28.10 -7.88
C GLU A 34 34.75 27.89 -6.81
N LEU A 35 35.20 26.65 -6.60
CA LEU A 35 36.33 26.34 -5.71
C LEU A 35 37.60 27.06 -6.17
N GLY A 36 37.94 26.99 -7.46
CA GLY A 36 39.09 27.68 -8.03
C GLY A 36 39.01 29.20 -7.90
N TYR A 37 37.82 29.78 -7.99
CA TYR A 37 37.60 31.22 -7.78
C TYR A 37 37.79 31.59 -6.29
N TYR A 38 37.11 30.90 -5.38
CA TYR A 38 37.11 31.22 -3.95
C TYR A 38 38.48 31.02 -3.30
N PHE A 39 39.15 29.92 -3.63
CA PHE A 39 40.47 29.56 -3.10
C PHE A 39 41.63 30.04 -3.99
N ARG A 40 41.37 30.91 -4.97
CA ARG A 40 42.40 31.48 -5.88
C ARG A 40 43.28 30.43 -6.58
N LYS A 41 42.69 29.27 -6.87
CA LYS A 41 43.35 28.08 -7.44
C LYS A 41 44.48 27.51 -6.56
N ASP A 42 44.47 27.76 -5.26
CA ASP A 42 45.35 27.08 -4.32
C ASP A 42 44.88 25.63 -4.16
N GLU A 43 45.64 24.69 -4.73
CA GLU A 43 45.29 23.27 -4.72
C GLU A 43 45.20 22.70 -3.30
N LYS A 44 46.04 23.18 -2.37
CA LYS A 44 46.08 22.69 -1.00
C LYS A 44 44.84 23.13 -0.22
N ASP A 45 44.45 24.39 -0.33
CA ASP A 45 43.26 24.91 0.35
C ASP A 45 41.97 24.27 -0.22
N ILE A 46 41.92 24.05 -1.53
CA ILE A 46 40.81 23.33 -2.19
C ILE A 46 40.75 21.88 -1.68
N GLU A 47 41.87 21.17 -1.66
CA GLU A 47 41.93 19.78 -1.19
C GLU A 47 41.52 19.67 0.29
N GLU A 48 41.98 20.59 1.14
CA GLU A 48 41.61 20.64 2.56
C GLU A 48 40.12 20.93 2.74
N PHE A 49 39.55 21.86 1.97
CA PHE A 49 38.12 22.15 1.99
C PHE A 49 37.29 20.94 1.56
N VAL A 50 37.62 20.32 0.42
CA VAL A 50 36.91 19.14 -0.10
C VAL A 50 37.02 17.97 0.88
N THR A 51 38.18 17.78 1.53
CA THR A 51 38.37 16.75 2.55
C THR A 51 37.45 16.99 3.76
N ARG A 52 37.39 18.23 4.27
CA ARG A 52 36.48 18.58 5.38
C ARG A 52 35.01 18.41 5.00
N MET A 53 34.63 18.83 3.81
CA MET A 53 33.26 18.70 3.30
C MET A 53 32.87 17.22 3.13
N THR A 54 33.78 16.38 2.64
CA THR A 54 33.58 14.93 2.52
C THR A 54 33.46 14.28 3.89
N ALA A 55 34.30 14.68 4.86
CA ALA A 55 34.22 14.17 6.22
C ALA A 55 32.89 14.55 6.90
N ALA A 56 32.44 15.80 6.74
CA ALA A 56 31.13 16.25 7.26
C ALA A 56 29.97 15.49 6.61
N CYS A 57 30.00 15.33 5.28
CA CYS A 57 29.01 14.56 4.54
C CYS A 57 28.93 13.11 5.04
N ASN A 58 30.08 12.46 5.25
CA ASN A 58 30.15 11.09 5.78
C ASN A 58 29.69 10.98 7.24
N ASP A 59 29.79 12.05 8.04
CA ASP A 59 29.28 12.09 9.41
C ASP A 59 27.77 12.35 9.44
N GLU A 60 27.21 13.11 8.50
CA GLU A 60 25.81 13.52 8.48
C GLU A 60 24.89 12.58 7.70
N ILE A 61 25.36 11.96 6.62
CA ILE A 61 24.56 11.04 5.80
C ILE A 61 24.61 9.64 6.40
N LEU A 62 23.43 9.04 6.60
CA LEU A 62 23.35 7.67 7.08
C LEU A 62 23.67 6.68 5.94
N PRO A 63 24.59 5.74 6.13
CA PRO A 63 24.81 4.66 5.18
C PRO A 63 23.53 3.83 4.99
N LEU A 64 23.27 3.38 3.76
CA LEU A 64 22.03 2.63 3.44
C LEU A 64 21.83 1.35 4.28
N VAL A 65 22.91 0.74 4.77
CA VAL A 65 22.88 -0.43 5.67
C VAL A 65 22.10 -0.17 6.96
N GLU A 66 22.06 1.08 7.43
CA GLU A 66 21.27 1.48 8.61
C GLU A 66 19.76 1.27 8.38
N PHE A 67 19.33 1.27 7.10
CA PHE A 67 17.93 1.09 6.70
C PHE A 67 17.58 -0.34 6.30
N ASP A 68 18.48 -1.32 6.42
CA ASP A 68 18.25 -2.70 5.96
C ASP A 68 17.01 -3.36 6.59
N TRP A 69 16.67 -2.97 7.84
CA TRP A 69 15.47 -3.45 8.53
C TRP A 69 14.15 -2.94 7.93
N VAL A 70 14.20 -1.98 7.01
CA VAL A 70 13.04 -1.36 6.33
C VAL A 70 13.08 -1.62 4.82
N LYS A 71 14.28 -1.58 4.23
CA LYS A 71 14.52 -1.57 2.77
C LYS A 71 13.79 -2.66 2.00
N HIS A 72 13.72 -3.87 2.56
CA HIS A 72 13.15 -5.04 1.90
C HIS A 72 11.75 -5.42 2.42
N ASP A 73 11.23 -4.71 3.43
CA ASP A 73 9.93 -4.98 4.01
C ASP A 73 8.95 -3.84 3.67
N SER A 74 8.03 -4.13 2.76
CA SER A 74 7.05 -3.14 2.28
C SER A 74 6.04 -2.69 3.33
N ARG A 75 5.79 -3.51 4.35
CA ARG A 75 4.90 -3.17 5.46
C ARG A 75 5.60 -2.24 6.44
N ILE A 76 6.82 -2.57 6.86
CA ILE A 76 7.63 -1.72 7.73
C ILE A 76 7.93 -0.39 7.04
N CYS A 77 8.27 -0.43 5.75
CA CYS A 77 8.52 0.77 4.96
C CYS A 77 7.28 1.67 4.87
N LEU A 78 6.09 1.11 4.62
CA LEU A 78 4.86 1.91 4.64
C LEU A 78 4.60 2.51 6.02
N TRP A 79 4.79 1.74 7.09
CA TRP A 79 4.59 2.22 8.45
C TRP A 79 5.52 3.39 8.78
N LEU A 80 6.82 3.23 8.55
CA LEU A 80 7.81 4.28 8.86
C LEU A 80 7.58 5.52 8.01
N TRP A 81 7.32 5.32 6.72
CA TRP A 81 6.97 6.40 5.79
C TRP A 81 5.74 7.17 6.26
N HIS A 82 4.71 6.48 6.76
CA HIS A 82 3.53 7.14 7.32
C HIS A 82 3.84 7.93 8.60
N GLN A 83 4.66 7.39 9.51
CA GLN A 83 5.04 8.08 10.75
C GLN A 83 5.79 9.39 10.48
N ILE A 84 6.67 9.39 9.49
CA ILE A 84 7.58 10.49 9.19
C ILE A 84 6.94 11.51 8.22
N ILE A 85 6.45 11.03 7.08
CA ILE A 85 6.08 11.89 5.95
C ILE A 85 4.60 12.28 5.98
N ARG A 86 3.75 11.53 6.69
CA ARG A 86 2.30 11.76 6.86
C ARG A 86 1.58 12.09 5.55
N TYR A 87 1.05 11.07 4.86
CA TYR A 87 0.38 11.20 3.55
C TYR A 87 -0.72 12.28 3.46
N SER A 88 -1.34 12.67 4.58
CA SER A 88 -2.36 13.72 4.60
C SER A 88 -1.91 15.07 4.04
N TYR A 89 -0.59 15.34 4.00
CA TYR A 89 -0.02 16.57 3.46
C TYR A 89 0.30 16.52 1.96
N ARG A 90 0.20 15.34 1.33
CA ARG A 90 0.48 15.11 -0.11
C ARG A 90 -0.79 14.73 -0.89
N ARG A 91 -1.91 15.38 -0.55
CA ARG A 91 -3.21 15.11 -1.17
C ARG A 91 -3.17 15.52 -2.64
N GLY A 92 -3.13 14.54 -3.54
CA GLY A 92 -3.10 14.75 -4.99
C GLY A 92 -1.99 13.98 -5.71
N ASP A 93 -0.94 13.61 -4.97
CA ASP A 93 0.17 12.85 -5.52
C ASP A 93 -0.22 11.37 -5.72
N ALA A 94 0.36 10.77 -6.76
CA ALA A 94 0.31 9.33 -6.96
C ALA A 94 0.83 8.63 -5.70
N PHE A 95 0.10 7.63 -5.22
CA PHE A 95 0.53 6.88 -4.05
C PHE A 95 1.83 6.15 -4.36
N PRO A 96 2.92 6.40 -3.62
CA PRO A 96 4.22 5.87 -3.96
C PRO A 96 4.27 4.36 -3.78
N GLU A 97 4.84 3.68 -4.77
CA GLU A 97 5.22 2.28 -4.66
C GLU A 97 6.30 2.07 -3.59
N HIS A 98 6.62 0.82 -3.30
CA HIS A 98 7.61 0.47 -2.26
C HIS A 98 8.93 1.22 -2.41
N ARG A 99 9.50 1.21 -3.62
CA ARG A 99 10.76 1.90 -3.91
C ARG A 99 10.68 3.40 -3.65
N GLY A 100 9.64 4.05 -4.17
CA GLY A 100 9.43 5.48 -3.96
C GLY A 100 9.22 5.86 -2.48
N ARG A 101 8.57 5.00 -1.68
CA ARG A 101 8.47 5.21 -0.22
C ARG A 101 9.82 5.14 0.46
N PHE A 102 10.66 4.18 0.06
CA PHE A 102 12.00 4.03 0.62
C PHE A 102 12.92 5.18 0.25
N GLU A 103 12.92 5.61 -1.02
CA GLU A 103 13.70 6.77 -1.48
C GLU A 103 13.28 8.04 -0.74
N ALA A 104 11.98 8.28 -0.54
CA ALA A 104 11.49 9.42 0.23
C ALA A 104 11.91 9.36 1.72
N LEU A 105 12.04 8.16 2.30
CA LEU A 105 12.55 8.00 3.65
C LEU A 105 14.03 8.38 3.74
N VAL A 106 14.85 7.90 2.80
CA VAL A 106 16.28 8.25 2.73
C VAL A 106 16.44 9.76 2.56
N GLU A 107 15.74 10.35 1.58
CA GLU A 107 15.76 11.80 1.32
C GLU A 107 15.36 12.60 2.57
N HIS A 108 14.34 12.14 3.31
CA HIS A 108 13.96 12.78 4.57
C HIS A 108 15.12 12.80 5.56
N PHE A 109 15.75 11.66 5.83
CA PHE A 109 16.88 11.60 6.76
C PHE A 109 18.10 12.38 6.27
N ASP A 110 18.37 12.39 4.97
CA ASP A 110 19.46 13.17 4.37
C ASP A 110 19.23 14.67 4.56
N SER A 111 17.98 15.12 4.41
CA SER A 111 17.59 16.54 4.57
C SER A 111 17.51 17.04 6.02
N LEU A 112 17.56 16.15 7.02
CA LEU A 112 17.56 16.56 8.42
C LEU A 112 18.87 17.27 8.75
N ASN A 113 18.78 18.51 9.25
CA ASN A 113 19.91 19.29 9.74
C ASN A 113 20.38 18.80 11.12
N GLU A 114 20.86 17.56 11.17
CA GLU A 114 21.22 16.83 12.38
C GLU A 114 22.48 15.99 12.11
N SER A 115 23.33 15.77 13.12
CA SER A 115 24.46 14.83 12.98
C SER A 115 23.98 13.39 12.70
N GLY A 116 24.80 12.57 12.04
CA GLY A 116 24.46 11.17 11.77
C GLY A 116 24.19 10.37 13.05
N ASN A 117 24.84 10.71 14.17
CA ASN A 117 24.53 10.11 15.47
C ASN A 117 23.10 10.40 15.95
N GLN A 118 22.59 11.61 15.74
CA GLN A 118 21.20 11.95 16.09
C GLN A 118 20.20 11.29 15.12
N LYS A 119 20.50 11.31 13.82
CA LYS A 119 19.71 10.57 12.81
C LYS A 119 19.62 9.07 13.14
N ARG A 120 20.75 8.44 13.52
CA ARG A 120 20.80 7.03 13.94
C ARG A 120 19.98 6.77 15.21
N LYS A 121 20.04 7.66 16.21
CA LYS A 121 19.19 7.57 17.41
C LYS A 121 17.71 7.64 17.05
N LEU A 122 17.33 8.56 16.15
CA LEU A 122 15.95 8.68 15.68
C LEU A 122 15.50 7.41 14.93
N LEU A 123 16.31 6.90 14.01
CA LEU A 123 16.01 5.67 13.28
C LEU A 123 15.87 4.46 14.23
N ASN A 124 16.76 4.33 15.22
CA ASN A 124 16.69 3.29 16.25
C ASN A 124 15.48 3.42 17.16
N LYS A 125 15.03 4.65 17.45
CA LYS A 125 13.76 4.88 18.17
C LYS A 125 12.58 4.31 17.39
N PHE A 126 12.49 4.60 16.09
CA PHE A 126 11.46 4.02 15.23
C PHE A 126 11.54 2.50 15.14
N ARG A 127 12.75 1.94 15.02
CA ARG A 127 12.96 0.49 15.05
C ARG A 127 12.42 -0.13 16.34
N GLY A 128 12.71 0.48 17.49
CA GLY A 128 12.19 0.04 18.79
C GLY A 128 10.67 0.18 18.91
N ASP A 129 10.08 1.25 18.35
CA ASP A 129 8.63 1.44 18.33
C ASP A 129 7.94 0.39 17.46
N TRP A 130 8.51 0.07 16.30
CA TRP A 130 8.01 -1.03 15.46
C TRP A 130 8.02 -2.35 16.22
N GLN A 131 9.15 -2.70 16.85
CA GLN A 131 9.27 -3.95 17.62
C GLN A 131 8.25 -4.06 18.77
N ARG A 132 7.95 -2.95 19.45
CA ARG A 132 7.00 -2.94 20.58
C ARG A 132 5.53 -2.91 20.16
N LYS A 133 5.20 -2.15 19.11
CA LYS A 133 3.80 -1.78 18.79
C LYS A 133 3.34 -2.23 17.41
N GLY A 134 4.24 -2.25 16.43
CA GLY A 134 3.93 -2.50 15.02
C GLY A 134 4.10 -3.96 14.59
N ASN A 135 4.93 -4.73 15.31
CA ASN A 135 5.21 -6.14 15.03
C ASN A 135 4.06 -7.09 15.40
N THR A 136 2.82 -6.66 15.18
CA THR A 136 1.65 -7.53 15.24
C THR A 136 1.56 -8.38 13.98
N PRO A 137 1.13 -9.66 14.06
CA PRO A 137 0.93 -10.49 12.87
C PRO A 137 0.05 -9.80 11.84
N ASP A 138 0.41 -9.86 10.56
CA ASP A 138 -0.44 -9.35 9.47
C ASP A 138 -1.72 -10.19 9.40
N PRO A 139 -2.89 -9.61 9.70
CA PRO A 139 -4.16 -10.35 9.70
C PRO A 139 -4.62 -10.76 8.29
N PHE A 140 -3.97 -10.24 7.23
CA PHE A 140 -4.33 -10.46 5.83
C PHE A 140 -3.27 -11.26 5.06
N VAL A 141 -2.26 -11.81 5.76
CA VAL A 141 -1.12 -12.49 5.13
C VAL A 141 -1.54 -13.61 4.20
N SER A 142 -2.54 -14.41 4.59
CA SER A 142 -3.00 -15.62 3.91
C SER A 142 -4.12 -15.41 2.89
N GLU A 143 -4.59 -14.18 2.69
CA GLU A 143 -5.76 -13.92 1.83
C GLU A 143 -5.34 -13.69 0.36
N SER A 144 -6.19 -14.13 -0.58
CA SER A 144 -5.95 -13.97 -2.02
C SER A 144 -6.20 -12.53 -2.49
N THR A 145 -5.67 -12.19 -3.67
CA THR A 145 -5.85 -10.86 -4.29
C THR A 145 -7.33 -10.49 -4.44
N GLU A 146 -8.20 -11.43 -4.81
CA GLU A 146 -9.64 -11.19 -4.93
C GLU A 146 -10.26 -10.85 -3.58
N VAL A 147 -9.85 -11.56 -2.53
CA VAL A 147 -10.31 -11.29 -1.17
C VAL A 147 -9.80 -9.93 -0.70
N ILE A 148 -8.53 -9.60 -0.92
CA ILE A 148 -7.97 -8.28 -0.58
C ILE A 148 -8.75 -7.17 -1.30
N ASN A 149 -9.06 -7.35 -2.59
CA ASN A 149 -9.85 -6.41 -3.37
C ASN A 149 -11.26 -6.21 -2.79
N TYR A 150 -11.92 -7.31 -2.37
CA TYR A 150 -13.20 -7.23 -1.67
C TYR A 150 -13.09 -6.50 -0.33
N LEU A 151 -12.09 -6.86 0.49
CA LEU A 151 -11.87 -6.27 1.80
C LEU A 151 -11.53 -4.79 1.72
N TRP A 152 -10.72 -4.37 0.75
CA TRP A 152 -10.44 -2.96 0.50
C TRP A 152 -11.72 -2.17 0.22
N ARG A 153 -12.56 -2.66 -0.72
CA ARG A 153 -13.85 -2.03 -1.04
C ARG A 153 -14.80 -1.98 0.17
N TYR A 154 -14.81 -3.03 0.98
CA TYR A 154 -15.60 -3.06 2.20
C TYR A 154 -15.08 -2.07 3.25
N SER A 155 -13.76 -1.97 3.42
CA SER A 155 -13.11 -1.03 4.33
C SER A 155 -13.38 0.42 3.95
N ILE A 156 -13.43 0.77 2.66
CA ILE A 156 -13.85 2.11 2.21
C ILE A 156 -15.26 2.46 2.72
N LYS A 157 -16.19 1.50 2.62
CA LYS A 157 -17.58 1.70 3.10
C LYS A 157 -17.66 1.79 4.61
N LEU A 158 -16.83 1.02 5.31
CA LEU A 158 -16.82 0.98 6.77
C LEU A 158 -16.12 2.20 7.39
N HIS A 159 -15.07 2.69 6.73
CA HIS A 159 -14.16 3.72 7.18
C HIS A 159 -13.84 4.66 6.02
N ALA A 160 -14.67 5.68 5.81
CA ALA A 160 -14.47 6.66 4.74
C ALA A 160 -13.12 7.42 4.83
N ASN A 161 -12.44 7.35 5.98
CA ASN A 161 -11.10 7.93 6.17
C ASN A 161 -9.96 7.05 5.66
N ILE A 162 -10.18 5.78 5.28
CA ILE A 162 -9.10 4.94 4.74
C ILE A 162 -8.50 5.54 3.47
N THR A 163 -9.34 6.06 2.59
CA THR A 163 -8.94 6.73 1.34
C THR A 163 -8.33 8.11 1.57
N ARG A 164 -8.49 8.69 2.77
CA ARG A 164 -7.76 9.91 3.17
C ARG A 164 -6.31 9.63 3.54
N ASN A 165 -5.99 8.40 3.90
CA ASN A 165 -4.67 7.99 4.36
C ASN A 165 -3.90 7.15 3.34
N PHE A 166 -4.61 6.45 2.46
CA PHE A 166 -4.00 5.57 1.46
C PHE A 166 -4.82 5.54 0.16
N SER A 167 -4.14 5.68 -0.98
CA SER A 167 -4.75 5.70 -2.32
C SER A 167 -4.09 4.67 -3.25
N PRO A 168 -4.23 3.36 -2.97
CA PRO A 168 -3.54 2.31 -3.73
C PRO A 168 -3.90 2.35 -5.22
N ILE A 169 -2.89 2.26 -6.08
CA ILE A 169 -3.04 2.28 -7.54
C ILE A 169 -3.21 0.84 -8.05
N SER A 170 -2.39 -0.09 -7.55
CA SER A 170 -2.42 -1.50 -7.94
C SER A 170 -3.16 -2.39 -6.94
N ASP A 171 -3.47 -3.62 -7.38
CA ASP A 171 -4.02 -4.67 -6.52
C ASP A 171 -3.02 -5.07 -5.40
N GLY A 172 -1.72 -5.08 -5.72
CA GLY A 172 -0.65 -5.31 -4.73
C GLY A 172 -0.61 -4.24 -3.66
N ASP A 173 -0.80 -2.97 -4.05
CA ASP A 173 -0.85 -1.85 -3.09
C ASP A 173 -2.03 -1.96 -2.14
N ARG A 174 -3.17 -2.50 -2.57
CA ARG A 174 -4.35 -2.63 -1.69
C ARG A 174 -4.07 -3.49 -0.47
N LYS A 175 -3.29 -4.57 -0.59
CA LYS A 175 -2.90 -5.40 0.56
C LYS A 175 -2.06 -4.58 1.54
N ILE A 176 -1.05 -3.90 1.03
CA ILE A 176 -0.13 -3.10 1.83
C ILE A 176 -0.85 -1.91 2.47
N CYS A 177 -1.74 -1.22 1.76
CA CYS A 177 -2.55 -0.14 2.30
C CYS A 177 -3.58 -0.61 3.33
N LEU A 178 -4.20 -1.78 3.15
CA LEU A 178 -5.12 -2.36 4.12
C LEU A 178 -4.38 -2.72 5.42
N THR A 179 -3.19 -3.30 5.30
CA THR A 179 -2.31 -3.64 6.42
C THR A 179 -1.79 -2.36 7.09
N GLY A 180 -1.37 -1.37 6.31
CA GLY A 180 -0.93 -0.07 6.81
C GLY A 180 -2.04 0.69 7.53
N PHE A 181 -3.30 0.61 7.07
CA PHE A 181 -4.43 1.16 7.81
C PHE A 181 -4.59 0.48 9.17
N TYR A 182 -4.47 -0.85 9.20
CA TYR A 182 -4.50 -1.61 10.45
C TYR A 182 -3.34 -1.25 11.39
N ASP A 183 -2.12 -1.06 10.88
CA ASP A 183 -0.94 -0.79 11.71
C ASP A 183 -0.82 0.67 12.14
N CYS A 184 -1.16 1.62 11.27
CA CYS A 184 -0.87 3.04 11.45
C CYS A 184 -2.07 3.85 11.93
N ILE A 185 -3.28 3.52 11.49
CA ILE A 185 -4.47 4.35 11.73
C ILE A 185 -5.30 3.79 12.90
N LEU A 186 -5.33 2.47 13.05
CA LEU A 186 -5.96 1.82 14.20
C LEU A 186 -4.95 1.79 15.35
N ASP A 187 -4.81 2.94 16.01
CA ASP A 187 -3.83 3.22 17.05
C ASP A 187 -4.10 2.52 18.39
N THR A 188 -5.32 2.04 18.64
CA THR A 188 -5.67 1.30 19.87
C THR A 188 -6.03 -0.16 19.61
N PRO A 189 -5.77 -1.08 20.57
CA PRO A 189 -6.14 -2.49 20.47
C PRO A 189 -7.64 -2.69 20.20
N GLU A 190 -8.51 -1.88 20.82
CA GLU A 190 -9.96 -2.00 20.69
C GLU A 190 -10.42 -1.62 19.28
N LYS A 191 -9.82 -0.59 18.68
CA LYS A 191 -10.09 -0.21 17.29
C LYS A 191 -9.64 -1.32 16.32
N LYS A 192 -8.46 -1.90 16.56
CA LYS A 192 -7.95 -3.04 15.80
C LYS A 192 -8.87 -4.25 15.90
N GLU A 193 -9.29 -4.61 17.11
CA GLU A 193 -10.19 -5.74 17.35
C GLU A 193 -11.57 -5.53 16.71
N LEU A 194 -12.16 -4.35 16.90
CA LEU A 194 -13.45 -4.00 16.31
C LEU A 194 -13.41 -4.08 14.78
N PHE A 195 -12.34 -3.55 14.18
CA PHE A 195 -12.13 -3.61 12.73
C PHE A 195 -12.02 -5.06 12.26
N LEU A 196 -11.16 -5.87 12.89
CA LEU A 196 -10.99 -7.29 12.56
C LEU A 196 -12.30 -8.07 12.71
N ARG A 197 -13.09 -7.80 13.76
CA ARG A 197 -14.39 -8.45 13.97
C ARG A 197 -15.34 -8.18 12.80
N LYS A 198 -15.44 -6.91 12.36
CA LYS A 198 -16.30 -6.54 11.23
C LYS A 198 -15.80 -7.14 9.91
N ILE A 199 -14.48 -7.09 9.68
CA ILE A 199 -13.85 -7.65 8.49
C ILE A 199 -14.02 -9.17 8.40
N LYS A 200 -13.77 -9.90 9.50
CA LYS A 200 -13.95 -11.36 9.56
C LYS A 200 -15.40 -11.78 9.29
N SER A 201 -16.37 -11.06 9.87
CA SER A 201 -17.79 -11.30 9.61
C SER A 201 -18.17 -11.07 8.14
N ALA A 202 -17.71 -9.96 7.56
CA ALA A 202 -17.93 -9.66 6.14
C ALA A 202 -17.27 -10.69 5.22
N LEU A 203 -16.06 -11.13 5.56
CA LEU A 203 -15.31 -12.13 4.83
C LEU A 203 -15.99 -13.50 4.85
N SER A 204 -16.44 -13.96 6.02
CA SER A 204 -17.22 -15.21 6.14
C SER A 204 -18.45 -15.17 5.26
N SER A 205 -19.20 -14.07 5.32
CA SER A 205 -20.38 -13.85 4.47
C SER A 205 -20.04 -13.84 2.98
N TYR A 206 -18.92 -13.24 2.58
CA TYR A 206 -18.45 -13.22 1.20
C TYR A 206 -18.04 -14.61 0.71
N LYS A 207 -17.21 -15.33 1.49
CA LYS A 207 -16.78 -16.70 1.19
C LYS A 207 -17.99 -17.63 1.07
N HIS A 208 -18.99 -17.49 1.95
CA HIS A 208 -20.25 -18.22 1.86
C HIS A 208 -21.00 -17.92 0.55
N ARG A 209 -21.14 -16.65 0.15
CA ARG A 209 -21.79 -16.27 -1.12
C ARG A 209 -21.06 -16.81 -2.34
N ILE A 210 -19.74 -16.76 -2.36
CA ILE A 210 -18.94 -17.32 -3.47
C ILE A 210 -19.10 -18.84 -3.54
N LYS A 211 -19.08 -19.53 -2.39
CA LYS A 211 -19.31 -20.98 -2.32
C LYS A 211 -20.72 -21.34 -2.80
N ALA A 212 -21.74 -20.61 -2.35
CA ALA A 212 -23.12 -20.82 -2.78
C ALA A 212 -23.32 -20.50 -4.27
N GLY A 213 -22.62 -19.48 -4.80
CA GLY A 213 -22.72 -19.04 -6.19
C GLY A 213 -22.08 -19.98 -7.23
N LYS A 214 -21.21 -20.91 -6.82
CA LYS A 214 -20.57 -21.92 -7.71
C LYS A 214 -21.55 -23.05 -8.17
N GLY A 215 -22.85 -22.76 -8.22
CA GLY A 215 -23.90 -23.71 -8.61
C GLY A 215 -25.32 -23.20 -8.38
N ASN A 216 -25.51 -22.17 -7.53
CA ASN A 216 -26.82 -21.59 -7.25
C ASN A 216 -26.93 -20.15 -7.76
N ILE A 217 -28.04 -19.84 -8.45
CA ILE A 217 -28.38 -18.48 -8.88
C ILE A 217 -29.35 -17.88 -7.86
N ASN A 218 -28.93 -16.83 -7.15
CA ASN A 218 -29.83 -16.11 -6.25
C ASN A 218 -30.76 -15.19 -7.07
N LYS A 219 -32.01 -15.64 -7.27
CA LYS A 219 -33.06 -14.83 -7.88
C LYS A 219 -33.95 -14.24 -6.79
N LYS A 220 -34.10 -12.92 -6.77
CA LYS A 220 -35.10 -12.24 -5.94
C LYS A 220 -36.42 -12.21 -6.72
N PHE A 221 -37.45 -12.84 -6.18
CA PHE A 221 -38.81 -12.76 -6.68
C PHE A 221 -39.75 -12.38 -5.54
N LEU A 222 -40.84 -11.70 -5.86
CA LEU A 222 -41.86 -11.33 -4.89
C LEU A 222 -42.86 -12.48 -4.76
N LEU A 223 -43.11 -12.90 -3.53
CA LEU A 223 -44.20 -13.81 -3.16
C LEU A 223 -45.34 -12.99 -2.55
N SER A 224 -46.58 -13.32 -2.89
CA SER A 224 -47.72 -12.79 -2.15
C SER A 224 -47.69 -13.30 -0.71
N LEU A 225 -48.20 -12.49 0.22
CA LEU A 225 -48.23 -12.84 1.65
C LEU A 225 -48.84 -14.23 1.89
N LYS A 226 -50.00 -14.47 1.26
CA LYS A 226 -50.73 -15.75 1.31
C LYS A 226 -49.92 -16.94 0.81
N ASN A 227 -49.12 -16.77 -0.26
CA ASN A 227 -48.29 -17.85 -0.76
C ASN A 227 -47.04 -18.06 0.11
N ASN A 228 -46.55 -17.01 0.76
CA ASN A 228 -45.46 -17.15 1.72
C ASN A 228 -45.91 -17.94 2.97
N GLU A 229 -47.11 -17.66 3.50
CA GLU A 229 -47.69 -18.42 4.63
C GLU A 229 -47.83 -19.91 4.31
N LYS A 230 -48.41 -20.23 3.14
CA LYS A 230 -48.52 -21.62 2.67
C LYS A 230 -47.16 -22.29 2.52
N LEU A 231 -46.17 -21.57 1.98
CA LEU A 231 -44.81 -22.07 1.83
C LEU A 231 -44.17 -22.36 3.19
N ASP A 232 -44.33 -21.46 4.17
CA ASP A 232 -43.84 -21.65 5.54
C ASP A 232 -44.48 -22.87 6.22
N GLU A 233 -45.79 -23.07 6.07
CA GLU A 233 -46.48 -24.28 6.55
C GLU A 233 -45.90 -25.55 5.90
N MET A 234 -45.75 -25.57 4.58
CA MET A 234 -45.20 -26.74 3.87
C MET A 234 -43.76 -27.05 4.29
N ILE A 235 -42.95 -26.01 4.53
CA ILE A 235 -41.57 -26.14 5.01
C ILE A 235 -41.55 -26.70 6.43
N MET A 236 -42.40 -26.20 7.33
CA MET A 236 -42.55 -26.69 8.70
C MET A 236 -42.85 -28.19 8.74
N HIS A 237 -43.76 -28.66 7.87
CA HIS A 237 -44.09 -30.08 7.78
C HIS A 237 -42.97 -30.92 7.17
N ALA A 238 -42.22 -30.38 6.21
CA ALA A 238 -41.14 -31.10 5.53
C ALA A 238 -39.84 -31.18 6.34
N GLY A 239 -39.62 -30.26 7.30
CA GLY A 239 -38.43 -30.24 8.15
C GLY A 239 -37.11 -29.93 7.42
N ILE A 240 -37.18 -29.42 6.18
CA ILE A 240 -36.01 -29.07 5.36
C ILE A 240 -35.90 -27.56 5.19
N LYS A 241 -34.74 -27.07 4.75
CA LYS A 241 -34.54 -25.64 4.54
C LYS A 241 -35.39 -25.13 3.37
N ARG A 242 -35.77 -23.85 3.42
CA ARG A 242 -36.63 -23.19 2.41
C ARG A 242 -36.05 -23.30 0.99
N ASP A 243 -34.75 -23.13 0.84
CA ASP A 243 -34.03 -23.26 -0.44
C ASP A 243 -34.06 -24.70 -0.97
N ASP A 244 -33.79 -25.68 -0.12
CA ASP A 244 -33.90 -27.11 -0.47
C ASP A 244 -35.34 -27.48 -0.88
N PHE A 245 -36.33 -26.98 -0.15
CA PHE A 245 -37.74 -27.20 -0.44
C PHE A 245 -38.17 -26.62 -1.78
N ILE A 246 -37.78 -25.37 -2.08
CA ILE A 246 -38.09 -24.74 -3.36
C ILE A 246 -37.40 -25.46 -4.52
N ASN A 247 -36.11 -25.82 -4.37
CA ASN A 247 -35.41 -26.57 -5.41
C ASN A 247 -36.07 -27.93 -5.66
N ARG A 248 -36.51 -28.62 -4.60
CA ARG A 248 -37.28 -29.87 -4.71
C ARG A 248 -38.60 -29.67 -5.45
N LEU A 249 -39.38 -28.66 -5.09
CA LEU A 249 -40.65 -28.34 -5.76
C LEU A 249 -40.44 -28.05 -7.26
N ILE A 250 -39.39 -27.31 -7.60
CA ILE A 250 -39.07 -27.02 -9.01
C ILE A 250 -38.71 -28.30 -9.76
N ALA A 251 -37.89 -29.18 -9.17
CA ALA A 251 -37.49 -30.44 -9.77
C ALA A 251 -38.68 -31.39 -9.97
N GLU A 252 -39.52 -31.56 -8.95
CA GLU A 252 -40.73 -32.39 -9.00
C GLU A 252 -41.72 -31.89 -10.05
N GLU A 253 -41.97 -30.58 -10.11
CA GLU A 253 -42.88 -29.99 -11.09
C GLU A 253 -42.30 -30.08 -12.52
N TYR A 254 -40.99 -29.95 -12.69
CA TYR A 254 -40.33 -30.14 -13.98
C TYR A 254 -40.49 -31.57 -14.49
N GLU A 255 -40.19 -32.57 -13.66
CA GLU A 255 -40.34 -33.98 -14.03
C GLU A 255 -41.79 -34.37 -14.30
N ARG A 256 -42.75 -33.82 -13.52
CA ARG A 256 -44.18 -33.99 -13.78
C ARG A 256 -44.57 -33.46 -15.17
N ARG A 257 -44.13 -32.25 -15.54
CA ARG A 257 -44.44 -31.67 -16.87
C ARG A 257 -43.74 -32.38 -18.02
N LYS A 258 -42.55 -32.93 -17.80
CA LYS A 258 -41.80 -33.69 -18.80
C LYS A 258 -42.49 -35.02 -19.10
N SER A 259 -42.93 -35.73 -18.07
CA SER A 259 -43.67 -36.99 -18.20
C SER A 259 -45.04 -36.81 -18.89
N THR A 260 -45.72 -35.68 -18.69
CA THR A 260 -46.97 -35.37 -19.41
C THR A 260 -46.76 -35.02 -20.89
N LYS A 261 -45.59 -34.50 -21.27
CA LYS A 261 -45.26 -34.18 -22.67
C LYS A 261 -44.76 -35.38 -23.50
N GLY A 262 -44.40 -36.50 -22.87
CA GLY A 262 -43.96 -37.72 -23.56
C GLY A 262 -45.08 -38.70 -23.90
N GLN A 263 -46.35 -38.33 -23.69
CA GLN A 263 -47.54 -39.14 -24.00
C GLN A 263 -48.27 -38.70 -25.28
N TYR A 264 -47.63 -37.89 -26.13
CA TYR A 264 -48.10 -37.54 -27.48
C TYR A 264 -47.04 -37.88 -28.51
#